data_AF-A0A1H4U9N1-F1
#
_entry.id   AF-A0A1H4U9N1-F1
#
_cell.length_a   1.000
_cell.length_b   1.000
_cell.length_c   1.000
_cell.angle_alpha   90.00
_cell.angle_beta   90.00
_cell.angle_gamma   90.00
#
_symmetry.space_group_name_H-M   'P 1'
#
loop_
_entity.id
_entity.type
_entity.pdbx_description
1 polymer ?
#
loop_
_entity_poly.entity_id
_entity_poly.type
_entity_poly.pdbx_seq_one_letter_code
_entity_poly.pdbx_strand_id
1 'polypeptide(L)'
;MKYYLIIFLFILSTISGYTQVATIDVGTHTALTTLKGSVLTTNAKLSKMTAQNEVIIKKLADIITLLEKQNNISKDSKDILDEELTAKKTTPDYVFSSREIQDAIVLKDKIIRTFNSSKRIIEELEFLERKEIESFITFCARTLRKANSLFKESRKILQTKSIINPEERLKRIDQINIKLESLLDAFNQNTSELRSINHSRKSKNSLINLSKS
;
A
#
# COMPACT_ATOMS: atom_id res chain seq x y z
N MET A 1 -50.04 -89.89 -68.13
CA MET A 1 -49.57 -89.31 -66.86
C MET A 1 -48.78 -88.01 -67.08
N LYS A 2 -49.39 -86.93 -67.56
CA LYS A 2 -48.73 -85.60 -67.66
C LYS A 2 -49.62 -84.45 -67.15
N TYR A 3 -50.94 -84.56 -67.32
CA TYR A 3 -51.88 -83.51 -66.92
C TYR A 3 -52.18 -83.44 -65.40
N TYR A 4 -52.17 -84.56 -64.69
CA TYR A 4 -52.39 -84.58 -63.23
C TYR A 4 -51.27 -83.88 -62.43
N LEU A 5 -50.03 -83.92 -62.92
CA LEU A 5 -48.89 -83.26 -62.27
C LEU A 5 -48.99 -81.73 -62.39
N ILE A 6 -49.49 -81.24 -63.52
CA ILE A 6 -49.66 -79.80 -63.79
C ILE A 6 -50.77 -79.22 -62.92
N ILE A 7 -51.88 -79.94 -62.75
CA ILE A 7 -53.00 -79.51 -61.90
C ILE A 7 -52.59 -79.49 -60.43
N PHE A 8 -51.83 -80.48 -59.96
CA PHE A 8 -51.32 -80.52 -58.60
C PHE A 8 -50.36 -79.36 -58.28
N LEU A 9 -49.49 -79.00 -59.23
CA LEU A 9 -48.57 -77.86 -59.10
C LEU A 9 -49.31 -76.51 -59.06
N PHE A 10 -50.42 -76.38 -59.78
CA PHE A 10 -51.22 -75.15 -59.80
C PHE A 10 -52.01 -74.96 -58.51
N ILE A 11 -52.49 -76.04 -57.89
CA ILE A 11 -53.20 -75.96 -56.60
C ILE A 11 -52.22 -75.60 -55.47
N LEU A 12 -50.98 -76.13 -55.47
CA LEU A 12 -49.96 -75.78 -54.48
C LEU A 12 -49.51 -74.31 -54.54
N SER A 13 -49.49 -73.68 -55.72
CA SER A 13 -49.10 -72.27 -55.85
C SER A 13 -50.15 -71.31 -55.26
N THR A 14 -51.44 -71.69 -55.34
CA THR A 14 -52.51 -70.86 -54.79
C THR A 14 -52.58 -70.90 -53.27
N ILE A 15 -52.19 -72.01 -52.62
CA ILE A 15 -52.19 -72.13 -51.15
C ILE A 15 -51.01 -71.37 -50.52
N SER A 16 -49.91 -71.17 -51.26
CA SER A 16 -48.72 -70.44 -50.80
C SER A 16 -48.82 -68.91 -50.93
N GLY A 17 -49.83 -68.38 -51.64
CA GLY A 17 -50.08 -66.95 -51.76
C GLY A 17 -50.82 -66.33 -50.55
N TYR A 18 -51.67 -67.11 -49.86
CA TYR A 18 -52.49 -66.60 -48.75
C TYR A 18 -51.75 -66.53 -47.41
N THR A 19 -50.57 -67.15 -47.28
CA THR A 19 -49.75 -67.07 -46.05
C THR A 19 -48.89 -65.80 -45.99
N GLN A 20 -48.76 -65.06 -47.09
CA GLN A 20 -47.92 -63.85 -47.15
C GLN A 20 -48.63 -62.58 -46.65
N VAL A 21 -49.97 -62.53 -46.64
CA VAL A 21 -50.71 -61.32 -46.18
C VAL A 21 -50.66 -61.19 -44.65
N ALA A 22 -50.70 -62.30 -43.91
CA ALA A 22 -50.66 -62.29 -42.44
C ALA A 22 -49.29 -61.91 -41.86
N THR A 23 -48.19 -62.18 -42.58
CA THR A 23 -46.83 -61.88 -42.12
C THR A 23 -46.39 -60.46 -42.46
N ILE A 24 -46.90 -59.88 -43.55
CA ILE A 24 -46.62 -58.49 -43.93
C ILE A 24 -47.29 -57.50 -42.97
N ASP A 25 -48.56 -57.72 -42.60
CA ASP A 25 -49.30 -56.81 -41.70
C ASP A 25 -48.74 -56.82 -40.26
N VAL A 26 -48.41 -58.01 -39.74
CA VAL A 26 -47.73 -58.17 -38.43
C VAL A 26 -46.32 -57.56 -38.46
N GLY A 27 -45.58 -57.72 -39.55
CA GLY A 27 -44.26 -57.12 -39.75
C GLY A 27 -44.30 -55.59 -39.78
N THR A 28 -45.28 -54.99 -40.47
CA THR A 28 -45.47 -53.54 -40.48
C THR A 28 -45.98 -52.99 -39.16
N HIS A 29 -46.87 -53.70 -38.46
CA HIS A 29 -47.37 -53.29 -37.15
C HIS A 29 -46.29 -53.36 -36.07
N THR A 30 -45.47 -54.41 -36.08
CA THR A 30 -44.31 -54.55 -35.18
C THR A 30 -43.22 -53.52 -35.50
N ALA A 31 -42.94 -53.24 -36.77
CA ALA A 31 -42.03 -52.16 -37.18
C ALA A 31 -42.56 -50.77 -36.76
N LEU A 32 -43.86 -50.50 -36.91
CA LEU A 32 -44.47 -49.24 -36.49
C LEU A 32 -44.46 -49.09 -34.95
N THR A 33 -44.67 -50.17 -34.21
CA THR A 33 -44.67 -50.17 -32.74
C THR A 33 -43.25 -49.97 -32.19
N THR A 34 -42.25 -50.61 -32.80
CA THR A 34 -40.83 -50.41 -32.43
C THR A 34 -40.35 -49.01 -32.81
N LEU A 35 -40.79 -48.45 -33.95
CA LEU A 35 -40.52 -47.05 -34.32
C LEU A 35 -41.17 -46.07 -33.36
N LYS A 36 -42.45 -46.25 -32.98
CA LYS A 36 -43.13 -45.41 -31.97
C LYS A 36 -42.42 -45.49 -30.61
N GLY A 37 -42.01 -46.69 -30.18
CA GLY A 37 -41.20 -46.87 -28.96
C GLY A 37 -39.85 -46.16 -29.05
N SER A 38 -39.20 -46.19 -30.22
CA SER A 38 -37.92 -45.50 -30.46
C SER A 38 -38.07 -43.97 -30.46
N VAL A 39 -39.16 -43.44 -31.03
CA VAL A 39 -39.49 -42.01 -30.99
C VAL A 39 -39.81 -41.55 -29.58
N LEU A 40 -40.63 -42.32 -28.83
CA LEU A 40 -40.98 -42.01 -27.44
C LEU A 40 -39.76 -42.02 -26.52
N THR A 41 -38.88 -43.01 -26.67
CA THR A 41 -37.63 -43.08 -25.88
C THR A 41 -36.67 -41.94 -26.24
N THR A 42 -36.59 -41.56 -27.51
CA THR A 42 -35.80 -40.40 -27.94
C THR A 42 -36.38 -39.09 -27.40
N ASN A 43 -37.70 -38.92 -27.42
CA ASN A 43 -38.37 -37.74 -26.86
C ASN A 43 -38.22 -37.66 -25.33
N ALA A 44 -38.29 -38.79 -24.63
CA ALA A 44 -38.04 -38.86 -23.19
C ALA A 44 -36.57 -38.51 -22.86
N LYS A 45 -35.61 -38.96 -23.68
CA LYS A 45 -34.20 -38.56 -23.58
C LYS A 45 -34.03 -37.06 -23.83
N LEU A 46 -34.68 -36.50 -24.86
CA LEU A 46 -34.64 -35.08 -25.16
C LEU A 46 -35.22 -34.24 -24.02
N SER A 47 -36.38 -34.62 -23.50
CA SER A 47 -37.00 -33.95 -22.34
C SER A 47 -36.12 -34.00 -21.08
N LYS A 48 -35.49 -35.16 -20.82
CA LYS A 48 -34.52 -35.30 -19.72
C LYS A 48 -33.30 -34.40 -19.91
N MET A 49 -32.78 -34.31 -21.14
CA MET A 49 -31.67 -33.40 -21.47
C MET A 49 -32.06 -31.94 -21.32
N THR A 50 -33.28 -31.55 -21.72
CA THR A 50 -33.79 -30.18 -21.52
C THR A 50 -33.88 -29.83 -20.03
N ALA A 51 -34.46 -30.72 -19.21
CA ALA A 51 -34.52 -30.51 -17.76
C ALA A 51 -33.12 -30.45 -17.13
N GLN A 52 -32.17 -31.26 -17.60
CA GLN A 52 -30.78 -31.20 -17.15
C GLN A 52 -30.11 -29.87 -17.56
N ASN A 53 -30.37 -29.38 -18.77
CA ASN A 53 -29.85 -28.09 -19.24
C ASN A 53 -30.40 -26.92 -18.44
N GLU A 54 -31.68 -26.92 -18.07
CA GLU A 54 -32.28 -25.89 -17.20
C GLU A 54 -31.61 -25.87 -15.81
N VAL A 55 -31.36 -27.04 -15.22
CA VAL A 55 -30.63 -27.16 -13.95
C VAL A 55 -29.19 -26.65 -14.09
N ILE A 56 -28.51 -26.95 -15.21
CA ILE A 56 -27.16 -26.45 -15.49
C ILE A 56 -27.16 -24.92 -15.62
N ILE A 57 -28.12 -24.35 -16.36
CA ILE A 57 -28.26 -22.89 -16.51
C ILE A 57 -28.45 -22.22 -15.15
N LYS A 58 -29.31 -22.78 -14.29
CA LYS A 58 -29.53 -22.26 -12.94
C LYS A 58 -28.25 -22.29 -12.10
N LYS A 59 -27.51 -23.40 -12.13
CA LYS A 59 -26.22 -23.52 -11.43
C LYS A 59 -25.16 -22.54 -11.97
N LEU A 60 -25.13 -22.30 -13.28
CA LEU A 60 -24.23 -21.32 -13.88
C LEU A 60 -24.58 -19.89 -13.45
N ALA A 61 -25.87 -19.55 -13.35
CA ALA A 61 -26.31 -18.26 -12.83
C ALA A 61 -25.91 -18.08 -11.35
N ASP A 62 -26.05 -19.13 -10.53
CA ASP A 62 -25.59 -19.12 -9.14
C ASP A 62 -24.06 -18.94 -9.05
N ILE A 63 -23.29 -19.63 -9.91
CA ILE A 63 -21.82 -19.48 -9.98
C ILE A 63 -21.43 -18.06 -10.39
N ILE A 64 -22.09 -17.46 -11.39
CA ILE A 64 -21.84 -16.06 -11.80
C ILE A 64 -22.06 -15.12 -10.61
N THR A 65 -23.19 -15.28 -9.90
CA THR A 65 -23.51 -14.46 -8.72
C THR A 65 -22.44 -14.61 -7.62
N LEU A 66 -21.96 -15.83 -7.38
CA LEU A 66 -20.88 -16.10 -6.43
C LEU A 66 -19.54 -15.49 -6.87
N LEU A 67 -19.22 -15.54 -8.16
CA LEU A 67 -18.01 -14.92 -8.73
C LEU A 67 -18.08 -13.39 -8.65
N GLU A 68 -19.22 -12.78 -8.93
CA GLU A 68 -19.45 -11.34 -8.76
C GLU A 68 -19.29 -10.92 -7.30
N LYS A 69 -19.90 -11.67 -6.37
CA LYS A 69 -19.73 -11.44 -4.94
C LYS A 69 -18.27 -11.57 -4.49
N GLN A 70 -17.57 -12.59 -4.97
CA GLN A 70 -16.15 -12.80 -4.67
C GLN A 70 -15.28 -11.66 -5.21
N ASN A 71 -15.57 -11.16 -6.42
CA ASN A 71 -14.86 -10.04 -7.02
C ASN A 71 -15.06 -8.76 -6.18
N ASN A 72 -16.29 -8.48 -5.75
CA ASN A 72 -16.57 -7.34 -4.87
C ASN A 72 -15.82 -7.46 -3.53
N ILE A 73 -15.84 -8.63 -2.88
CA ILE A 73 -15.08 -8.86 -1.63
C ILE A 73 -13.58 -8.66 -1.85
N SER A 74 -13.04 -9.13 -2.97
CA SER A 74 -11.62 -8.94 -3.31
C SER A 74 -11.27 -7.48 -3.53
N LYS A 75 -12.17 -6.70 -4.12
CA LYS A 75 -12.00 -5.26 -4.31
C LYS A 75 -12.05 -4.52 -2.98
N ASP A 76 -13.06 -4.77 -2.15
CA ASP A 76 -13.18 -4.14 -0.83
C ASP A 76 -11.98 -4.47 0.06
N SER A 77 -11.50 -5.73 0.02
CA SER A 77 -10.30 -6.14 0.76
C SER A 77 -9.05 -5.39 0.31
N LYS A 78 -8.93 -5.10 -0.99
CA LYS A 78 -7.82 -4.31 -1.54
C LYS A 78 -7.93 -2.84 -1.10
N ASP A 79 -9.12 -2.27 -1.15
CA ASP A 79 -9.34 -0.88 -0.74
C ASP A 79 -9.04 -0.70 0.76
N ILE A 80 -9.47 -1.64 1.61
CA ILE A 80 -9.12 -1.67 3.04
C ILE A 80 -7.61 -1.79 3.24
N LEU A 81 -6.95 -2.69 2.50
CA LEU A 81 -5.50 -2.85 2.60
C LEU A 81 -4.77 -1.57 2.18
N ASP A 82 -5.21 -0.92 1.10
CA ASP A 82 -4.63 0.34 0.64
C ASP A 82 -4.84 1.48 1.65
N GLU A 83 -6.01 1.53 2.31
CA GLU A 83 -6.31 2.47 3.39
C GLU A 83 -5.44 2.21 4.63
N GLU A 84 -5.37 0.97 5.12
CA GLU A 84 -4.53 0.57 6.24
C GLU A 84 -3.05 0.87 5.97
N LEU A 85 -2.58 0.60 4.75
CA LEU A 85 -1.20 0.80 4.34
C LEU A 85 -0.88 2.29 4.19
N THR A 86 -1.87 3.10 3.79
CA THR A 86 -1.76 4.56 3.79
C THR A 86 -1.74 5.13 5.20
N ALA A 87 -2.59 4.62 6.10
CA ALA A 87 -2.61 5.00 7.52
C ALA A 87 -1.27 4.66 8.19
N LYS A 88 -0.73 3.45 7.96
CA LYS A 88 0.58 3.03 8.48
C LYS A 88 1.76 3.84 7.93
N LYS A 89 1.66 4.35 6.70
CA LYS A 89 2.69 5.21 6.10
C LYS A 89 2.66 6.64 6.61
N THR A 90 1.51 7.09 7.10
CA THR A 90 1.29 8.46 7.55
C THR A 90 1.74 8.58 9.01
N THR A 91 2.42 9.68 9.34
CA THR A 91 2.83 9.97 10.71
C THR A 91 1.58 10.25 11.56
N PRO A 92 1.33 9.51 12.65
CA PRO A 92 0.17 9.74 13.50
C PRO A 92 0.20 11.11 14.17
N ASP A 93 -0.97 11.69 14.45
CA ASP A 93 -1.09 13.04 15.03
C ASP A 93 -0.40 13.17 16.40
N TYR A 94 -0.45 12.12 17.22
CA TYR A 94 0.20 12.13 18.54
C TYR A 94 1.73 12.31 18.47
N VAL A 95 2.37 11.96 17.34
CA VAL A 95 3.80 12.18 17.14
C VAL A 95 4.11 13.67 17.08
N PHE A 96 3.24 14.49 16.48
CA PHE A 96 3.44 15.95 16.41
C PHE A 96 3.26 16.63 17.78
N SER A 97 2.48 16.01 18.66
CA SER A 97 2.26 16.47 20.04
C SER A 97 3.32 15.94 21.03
N SER A 98 4.27 15.13 20.56
CA SER A 98 5.22 14.46 21.45
C SER A 98 6.22 15.43 22.07
N ARG A 99 6.80 15.02 23.19
CA ARG A 99 7.82 15.78 23.91
C ARG A 99 9.03 16.09 23.02
N GLU A 100 9.49 15.12 22.23
CA GLU A 100 10.64 15.26 21.35
C GLU A 100 10.42 16.36 20.29
N ILE A 101 9.20 16.51 19.78
CA ILE A 101 8.85 17.59 18.86
C ILE A 101 8.81 18.94 19.56
N GLN A 102 8.23 19.00 20.76
CA GLN A 102 8.21 20.23 21.54
C GLN A 102 9.64 20.69 21.88
N ASP A 103 10.51 19.76 22.28
CA ASP A 103 11.92 20.03 22.55
C ASP A 103 12.63 20.56 21.29
N ALA A 104 12.35 20.01 20.12
CA ALA A 104 12.89 20.51 18.84
C ALA A 104 12.45 21.95 18.55
N ILE A 105 11.17 22.30 18.82
CA ILE A 105 10.64 23.66 18.65
C ILE A 105 11.33 24.62 19.63
N VAL A 106 11.43 24.24 20.90
CA VAL A 106 12.11 25.03 21.94
C VAL A 106 13.58 25.25 21.59
N LEU A 107 14.28 24.22 21.10
CA LEU A 107 15.67 24.30 20.68
C LEU A 107 15.85 25.26 19.49
N LYS A 108 14.95 25.23 18.51
CA LYS A 108 14.95 26.20 17.40
C LYS A 108 14.91 27.63 17.93
N ASP A 109 13.99 27.92 18.83
CA ASP A 109 13.83 29.26 19.38
C ASP A 109 15.00 29.66 20.28
N LYS A 110 15.58 28.72 21.04
CA LYS A 110 16.82 28.95 21.81
C LYS A 110 17.99 29.28 20.88
N ILE A 111 18.23 28.50 19.83
CA ILE A 111 19.33 28.73 18.87
C ILE A 111 19.20 30.11 18.21
N ILE A 112 17.99 30.47 17.76
CA ILE A 112 17.74 31.79 17.15
C ILE A 112 18.00 32.92 18.15
N ARG A 113 17.51 32.79 19.39
CA ARG A 113 17.73 33.79 20.45
C ARG A 113 19.21 33.93 20.81
N THR A 114 19.92 32.82 20.92
CA THR A 114 21.36 32.81 21.20
C THR A 114 22.13 33.48 20.08
N PHE A 115 21.81 33.19 18.82
CA PHE A 115 22.43 33.83 17.65
C PHE A 115 22.18 35.36 17.62
N ASN A 116 20.94 35.79 17.84
CA ASN A 116 20.61 37.21 17.90
C ASN A 116 21.32 37.92 19.05
N SER A 117 21.41 37.28 20.21
CA SER A 117 22.10 37.82 21.39
C SER A 117 23.60 37.93 21.17
N SER A 118 24.22 36.97 20.49
CA SER A 118 25.65 36.98 20.21
C SER A 118 26.05 38.01 19.18
N LYS A 119 25.20 38.32 18.21
CA LYS A 119 25.40 39.49 17.34
C LYS A 119 25.56 40.77 18.18
N ARG A 120 24.67 40.98 19.17
CA ARG A 120 24.74 42.13 20.08
C ARG A 120 25.99 42.09 20.96
N ILE A 121 26.36 40.91 21.47
CA ILE A 121 27.55 40.75 22.31
C ILE A 121 28.83 41.16 21.56
N ILE A 122 29.00 40.79 20.29
CA ILE A 122 30.18 41.22 19.51
C ILE A 122 30.30 42.74 19.46
N GLU A 123 29.18 43.44 19.29
CA GLU A 123 29.14 44.91 19.25
C GLU A 123 29.53 45.54 20.59
N GLU A 124 29.30 44.84 21.71
CA GLU A 124 29.62 45.29 23.08
C GLU A 124 31.06 44.96 23.52
N LEU A 125 31.78 44.08 22.82
CA LEU A 125 33.12 43.60 23.22
C LEU A 125 34.24 44.41 22.52
N GLU A 126 34.52 45.59 23.08
CA GLU A 126 35.45 46.59 22.53
C GLU A 126 36.93 46.16 22.44
N PHE A 127 37.36 45.18 23.23
CA PHE A 127 38.77 44.75 23.33
C PHE A 127 39.08 43.47 22.53
N LEU A 128 38.17 43.07 21.64
CA LEU A 128 38.39 41.98 20.70
C LEU A 128 39.16 42.45 19.46
N GLU A 129 40.03 41.59 18.96
CA GLU A 129 40.71 41.80 17.70
C GLU A 129 39.80 41.47 16.53
N ARG A 130 39.99 42.16 15.40
CA ARG A 130 39.20 41.93 14.17
C ARG A 130 39.20 40.46 13.73
N LYS A 131 40.34 39.77 13.85
CA LYS A 131 40.45 38.34 13.50
C LYS A 131 39.58 37.44 14.37
N GLU A 132 39.42 37.77 15.65
CA GLU A 132 38.59 37.01 16.58
C GLU A 132 37.11 37.21 16.27
N ILE A 133 36.72 38.45 15.94
CA ILE A 133 35.37 38.78 15.49
C ILE A 133 35.02 38.03 14.19
N GLU A 134 35.91 38.07 13.18
CA GLU A 134 35.72 37.36 11.91
C GLU A 134 35.64 35.84 12.09
N SER A 135 36.49 35.28 12.97
CA SER A 135 36.46 33.87 13.34
C SER A 135 35.13 33.49 14.00
N PHE A 136 34.64 34.31 14.92
CA PHE A 136 33.37 34.09 15.61
C PHE A 136 32.17 34.15 14.66
N ILE A 137 32.11 35.16 13.79
CA ILE A 137 31.06 35.28 12.77
C ILE A 137 31.05 34.04 11.87
N THR A 138 32.23 33.57 11.46
CA THR A 138 32.37 32.36 10.64
C THR A 138 31.89 31.11 11.40
N PHE A 139 32.22 31.00 12.68
CA PHE A 139 31.73 29.93 13.55
C PHE A 139 30.20 29.97 13.66
N CYS A 140 29.61 31.13 13.98
CA CYS A 140 28.16 31.30 14.09
C CYS A 140 27.44 30.92 12.78
N ALA A 141 27.95 31.37 11.63
CA ALA A 141 27.38 31.05 10.33
C ALA A 141 27.41 29.54 10.04
N ARG A 142 28.53 28.86 10.34
CA ARG A 142 28.65 27.41 10.18
C ARG A 142 27.71 26.65 11.11
N THR A 143 27.62 27.05 12.38
CA THR A 143 26.75 26.42 13.37
C THR A 143 25.28 26.62 13.02
N LEU A 144 24.87 27.81 12.59
CA LEU A 144 23.50 28.09 12.13
C LEU A 144 23.15 27.25 10.88
N ARG A 145 24.08 27.11 9.94
CA ARG A 145 23.88 26.26 8.75
C ARG A 145 23.69 24.79 9.13
N LYS A 146 24.47 24.28 10.09
CA LYS A 146 24.32 22.91 10.62
C LYS A 146 22.96 22.73 11.31
N ALA A 147 22.57 23.66 12.19
CA ALA A 147 21.28 23.63 12.87
C ALA A 147 20.11 23.63 11.86
N ASN A 148 20.16 24.50 10.85
CA ASN A 148 19.15 24.52 9.78
C ASN A 148 19.08 23.19 9.00
N SER A 149 20.22 22.55 8.74
CA SER A 149 20.25 21.23 8.11
C SER A 149 19.55 20.17 8.97
N LEU A 150 19.79 20.18 10.28
CA LEU A 150 19.17 19.27 11.24
C LEU A 150 17.64 19.48 11.33
N PHE A 151 17.17 20.73 11.31
CA PHE A 151 15.73 21.02 11.25
C PHE A 151 15.08 20.56 9.95
N LYS A 152 15.80 20.62 8.82
CA LYS A 152 15.32 20.05 7.55
C LYS A 152 15.24 18.53 7.62
N GLU A 153 16.20 17.89 8.28
CA GLU A 153 16.21 16.45 8.50
C GLU A 153 15.04 16.00 9.38
N SER A 154 14.76 16.68 10.49
CA SER A 154 13.60 16.37 11.34
C SER A 154 12.29 16.52 10.59
N ARG A 155 12.14 17.60 9.80
CA ARG A 155 10.97 17.78 8.92
C ARG A 155 10.84 16.64 7.91
N LYS A 156 11.94 16.21 7.29
CA LYS A 156 11.93 15.08 6.34
C LYS A 156 11.51 13.79 7.03
N ILE A 157 12.00 13.51 8.23
CA ILE A 157 11.61 12.33 9.02
C ILE A 157 10.10 12.35 9.31
N LEU A 158 9.53 13.51 9.64
CA LEU A 158 8.10 13.64 9.91
C LEU A 158 7.23 13.50 8.65
N GLN A 159 7.70 14.01 7.52
CA GLN A 159 6.94 14.04 6.26
C GLN A 159 7.10 12.80 5.40
N THR A 160 8.11 11.97 5.66
CA THR A 160 8.35 10.75 4.87
C THR A 160 7.19 9.79 5.04
N LYS A 161 6.48 9.48 3.94
CA LYS A 161 5.43 8.44 3.91
C LYS A 161 6.09 7.06 3.85
N SER A 162 6.32 6.46 5.00
CA SER A 162 6.97 5.16 5.12
C SER A 162 6.41 4.41 6.33
N ILE A 163 6.44 3.09 6.27
CA ILE A 163 6.10 2.18 7.37
C ILE A 163 7.25 2.20 8.40
N ILE A 164 7.63 3.39 8.84
CA ILE A 164 8.55 3.59 9.96
C ILE A 164 7.67 3.63 11.20
N ASN A 165 7.98 2.81 12.20
CA ASN A 165 7.29 2.83 13.49
C ASN A 165 7.34 4.27 14.05
N PRO A 166 6.19 4.85 14.47
CA PRO A 166 6.14 6.14 15.15
C PRO A 166 7.20 6.33 16.25
N GLU A 167 7.46 5.30 17.05
CA GLU A 167 8.49 5.34 18.12
C GLU A 167 9.89 5.49 17.54
N GLU A 168 10.18 4.83 16.42
CA GLU A 168 11.46 4.96 15.73
C GLU A 168 11.62 6.36 15.12
N ARG A 169 10.53 6.96 14.62
CA ARG A 169 10.56 8.38 14.20
C ARG A 169 10.92 9.29 15.36
N LEU A 170 10.26 9.12 16.51
CA LEU A 170 10.56 9.91 17.71
C LEU A 170 12.00 9.75 18.17
N LYS A 171 12.52 8.51 18.21
CA LYS A 171 13.92 8.24 18.54
C LYS A 171 14.90 8.95 17.60
N ARG A 172 14.62 8.99 16.30
CA ARG A 172 15.47 9.73 15.35
C ARG A 172 15.40 11.24 15.57
N ILE A 173 14.26 11.77 15.95
CA ILE A 173 14.08 13.18 16.28
C ILE A 173 14.81 13.53 17.58
N ASP A 174 14.73 12.67 18.59
CA ASP A 174 15.49 12.80 19.84
C ASP A 174 17.01 12.85 19.58
N GLN A 175 17.52 11.96 18.72
CA GLN A 175 18.92 12.02 18.28
C GLN A 175 19.28 13.33 17.57
N ILE A 176 18.35 13.94 16.85
CA ILE A 176 18.55 15.27 16.25
C ILE A 176 18.55 16.35 17.34
N ASN A 177 17.68 16.27 18.35
CA ASN A 177 17.66 17.19 19.48
C ASN A 177 18.97 17.18 20.24
N ILE A 178 19.53 16.01 20.53
CA ILE A 178 20.86 15.87 21.18
C ILE A 178 21.95 16.59 20.36
N LYS A 179 21.93 16.47 19.04
CA LYS A 179 22.88 17.18 18.17
C LYS A 179 22.66 18.69 18.19
N LEU A 180 21.41 19.15 18.23
CA LEU A 180 21.07 20.57 18.32
C LEU A 180 21.49 21.17 19.67
N GLU A 181 21.32 20.43 20.77
CA GLU A 181 21.82 20.78 22.09
C GLU A 181 23.34 20.93 22.10
N SER A 182 24.05 19.94 21.55
CA SER A 182 25.52 20.03 21.41
C SER A 182 25.97 21.26 20.61
N LEU A 183 25.24 21.63 19.55
CA LEU A 183 25.52 22.86 18.80
C LEU A 183 25.27 24.12 19.64
N LEU A 184 24.21 24.14 20.44
CA LEU A 184 23.89 25.24 21.35
C LEU A 184 24.94 25.39 22.45
N ASP A 185 25.39 24.28 23.03
CA ASP A 185 26.44 24.25 24.06
C ASP A 185 27.77 24.76 23.51
N ALA A 186 28.18 24.27 22.32
CA ALA A 186 29.37 24.77 21.63
C ALA A 186 29.27 26.27 21.35
N PHE A 187 28.06 26.76 21.03
CA PHE A 187 27.81 28.17 20.81
C PHE A 187 28.00 29.01 22.09
N ASN A 188 27.38 28.55 23.19
CA ASN A 188 27.48 29.21 24.49
C ASN A 188 28.93 29.22 25.01
N GLN A 189 29.65 28.11 24.84
CA GLN A 189 31.05 27.99 25.23
C GLN A 189 31.92 29.01 24.47
N ASN A 190 31.81 29.05 23.14
CA ASN A 190 32.62 29.98 22.33
C ASN A 190 32.31 31.46 22.68
N THR A 191 31.04 31.77 22.94
CA THR A 191 30.63 33.12 23.41
C THR A 191 31.24 33.45 24.77
N SER A 192 31.30 32.49 25.69
CA SER A 192 31.92 32.65 27.01
C SER A 192 33.43 32.89 26.91
N GLU A 193 34.11 32.16 26.02
CA GLU A 193 35.54 32.32 25.75
C GLU A 193 35.87 33.74 25.27
N LEU A 194 35.10 34.27 24.32
CA LEU A 194 35.27 35.65 23.84
C LEU A 194 35.07 36.70 24.93
N ARG A 195 34.05 36.52 25.78
CA ARG A 195 33.83 37.41 26.93
C ARG A 195 35.02 37.39 27.88
N SER A 196 35.57 36.22 28.17
CA SER A 196 36.75 36.06 29.03
C SER A 196 37.98 36.78 28.46
N ILE A 197 38.24 36.62 27.16
CA ILE A 197 39.34 37.31 26.45
C ILE A 197 39.17 38.83 26.55
N ASN A 198 37.98 39.33 26.25
CA ASN A 198 37.67 40.76 26.31
C ASN A 198 37.85 41.32 27.73
N HIS A 199 37.35 40.63 28.76
CA HIS A 199 37.53 41.04 30.15
C HIS A 199 39.00 41.05 30.57
N SER A 200 39.77 40.02 30.20
CA SER A 200 41.21 39.94 30.48
C SER A 200 41.97 41.13 29.87
N ARG A 201 41.69 41.46 28.61
CA ARG A 201 42.32 42.61 27.92
C ARG A 201 41.87 43.96 28.48
N LYS A 202 40.58 44.11 28.83
CA LYS A 202 40.06 45.31 29.51
C LYS A 202 40.79 45.57 30.83
N SER A 203 40.96 44.52 31.65
CA SER A 203 41.68 44.61 32.92
C SER A 203 43.15 44.97 32.72
N LYS A 204 43.85 44.34 31.77
CA LYS A 204 45.24 44.68 31.43
C LYS A 204 45.39 46.14 31.01
N ASN A 205 44.53 46.63 30.13
CA ASN A 205 44.55 48.03 29.69
C ASN A 205 44.27 49.00 30.85
N SER A 206 43.35 48.65 31.74
CA SER A 206 43.05 49.46 32.93
C SER A 206 44.26 49.56 33.86
N LEU A 207 44.96 48.45 34.12
CA LEU A 207 46.18 48.42 34.93
C LEU A 207 47.31 49.24 34.30
N ILE A 208 47.51 49.12 32.98
CA ILE A 208 48.50 49.91 32.25
C ILE A 208 48.21 51.41 32.38
N ASN A 209 46.94 51.81 32.24
CA ASN A 209 46.54 53.21 32.38
C ASN A 209 46.73 53.74 33.81
N LEU A 210 46.46 52.92 34.83
CA LEU A 210 46.72 53.28 36.23
C LEU A 210 48.22 53.41 36.54
N SER A 211 49.07 52.57 35.95
CA SER A 211 50.53 52.63 36.15
C SER A 211 51.23 53.80 35.47
N LYS A 212 50.55 54.46 34.52
CA LYS A 212 51.04 55.64 33.79
C LYS A 212 50.54 56.96 34.39
N SER A 213 49.63 56.89 35.35
CA SER A 213 49.11 58.01 36.13
C SER A 213 49.87 58.17 37.43
#